data_AF-R9XJ05-F1
#
_entry.id   AF-R9XJ05-F1
#
_cell.length_a   1.000
_cell.length_b   1.000
_cell.length_c   1.000
_cell.angle_alpha   90.00
_cell.angle_beta   90.00
_cell.angle_gamma   90.00
#
_symmetry.space_group_name_H-M   'P 1'
#
loop_
_entity.id
_entity.type
_entity.pdbx_description
1 polymer ?
#
loop_
_entity_poly.entity_id
_entity_poly.type
_entity_poly.pdbx_seq_one_letter_code
_entity_poly.pdbx_strand_id
1 'polypeptide(L)'
;MLTREAVVAHVGALREGSAELAELLALLPEGVRRDREMLLECLRGPFFTQAVDGLSRQLRARSAGFGLAQALRYPYRGEGVNGFLEGVREQARREREARGGAERE
;
A
#
# COMPACT_ATOMS: atom_id res chain seq x y z
N MET A 1 12.15 6.47 -9.03
CA MET A 1 11.22 7.00 -8.00
C MET A 1 9.83 6.57 -8.40
N LEU A 2 9.01 6.04 -7.50
CA LEU A 2 7.63 5.64 -7.82
C LEU A 2 6.82 6.93 -8.06
N THR A 3 6.41 7.19 -9.29
CA THR A 3 5.65 8.40 -9.62
C THR A 3 4.16 8.16 -9.39
N ARG A 4 3.42 9.22 -9.08
CA ARG A 4 1.95 9.16 -8.97
C ARG A 4 1.35 8.63 -10.27
N GLU A 5 1.88 9.05 -11.41
CA GLU A 5 1.45 8.62 -12.74
C GLU A 5 1.62 7.11 -12.92
N ALA A 6 2.72 6.52 -12.42
CA ALA A 6 2.92 5.09 -12.47
C ALA A 6 1.89 4.33 -11.60
N VAL A 7 1.55 4.86 -10.43
CA VAL A 7 0.51 4.27 -9.56
C VAL A 7 -0.86 4.38 -10.21
N VAL A 8 -1.22 5.55 -10.73
CA VAL A 8 -2.49 5.79 -11.43
C VAL A 8 -2.61 4.90 -12.66
N ALA A 9 -1.54 4.75 -13.46
CA ALA A 9 -1.53 3.88 -14.62
C ALA A 9 -1.69 2.40 -14.21
N HIS A 10 -1.01 1.97 -13.15
CA HIS A 10 -1.14 0.61 -12.64
C HIS A 10 -2.58 0.30 -12.20
N VAL A 11 -3.17 1.16 -11.37
CA VAL A 11 -4.56 1.00 -10.90
C VAL A 11 -5.54 1.06 -12.06
N GLY A 12 -5.31 1.96 -13.02
CA GLY A 12 -6.11 2.07 -14.25
C GLY A 12 -6.05 0.81 -15.14
N ALA A 13 -4.97 0.04 -15.07
CA ALA A 13 -4.79 -1.19 -15.85
C ALA A 13 -5.25 -2.47 -15.12
N LEU A 14 -5.65 -2.40 -13.84
CA LEU A 14 -6.16 -3.56 -13.12
C LEU A 14 -7.43 -4.10 -13.80
N ARG A 15 -7.64 -5.42 -13.78
CA ARG A 15 -8.81 -6.05 -14.38
C ARG A 15 -10.04 -5.81 -13.50
N GLU A 16 -11.18 -5.51 -14.11
CA GLU A 16 -12.45 -5.45 -13.38
C GLU A 16 -12.75 -6.80 -12.70
N GLY A 17 -13.18 -6.74 -11.44
CA GLY A 17 -13.43 -7.92 -10.60
C GLY A 17 -12.18 -8.70 -10.17
N SER A 18 -10.98 -8.14 -10.30
CA SER A 18 -9.78 -8.75 -9.72
C SER A 18 -9.75 -8.58 -8.20
N ALA A 19 -9.14 -9.53 -7.50
CA ALA A 19 -9.00 -9.47 -6.04
C ALA A 19 -8.18 -8.25 -5.61
N GLU A 20 -7.15 -7.89 -6.38
CA GLU A 20 -6.28 -6.74 -6.12
C GLU A 20 -7.06 -5.43 -6.18
N LEU A 21 -7.94 -5.26 -7.19
CA LEU A 21 -8.78 -4.06 -7.28
C LEU A 21 -9.77 -4.02 -6.11
N ALA A 22 -10.40 -5.16 -5.78
CA ALA A 22 -11.34 -5.23 -4.66
C ALA A 22 -10.69 -4.86 -3.32
N GLU A 23 -9.46 -5.32 -3.06
CA GLU A 23 -8.70 -4.96 -1.86
C GLU A 23 -8.39 -3.45 -1.81
N LEU A 24 -8.04 -2.82 -2.94
CA LEU A 24 -7.81 -1.38 -2.99
C LEU A 24 -9.09 -0.57 -2.78
N LEU A 25 -10.21 -1.00 -3.37
CA LEU A 25 -11.52 -0.36 -3.18
C LEU A 25 -12.01 -0.48 -1.74
N ALA A 26 -11.59 -1.53 -1.02
CA ALA A 26 -11.93 -1.69 0.39
C ALA A 26 -11.28 -0.64 1.30
N LEU A 27 -10.18 -0.02 0.86
CA LEU A 27 -9.44 1.02 1.57
C LEU A 27 -10.03 2.43 1.39
N LEU A 28 -11.01 2.61 0.50
CA LEU A 28 -11.68 3.89 0.33
C LEU A 28 -12.44 4.29 1.60
N PRO A 29 -12.49 5.59 1.93
CA PRO A 29 -13.24 6.08 3.09
C PRO A 29 -14.70 5.62 3.11
N GLU A 30 -15.28 5.58 4.30
CA GLU A 30 -16.73 5.36 4.42
C GLU A 30 -17.50 6.54 3.78
N GLY A 31 -18.63 6.23 3.14
CA GLY A 31 -19.49 7.24 2.52
C GLY A 31 -19.09 7.69 1.11
N VAL A 32 -17.97 7.22 0.54
CA VAL A 32 -17.64 7.45 -0.88
C VAL A 32 -18.01 6.25 -1.75
N ARG A 33 -18.12 6.48 -3.06
CA ARG A 33 -18.34 5.42 -4.05
C ARG A 33 -17.17 4.43 -4.02
N ARG A 34 -17.45 3.13 -3.93
CA ARG A 34 -16.41 2.08 -3.94
C ARG A 34 -16.17 1.57 -5.36
N ASP A 35 -15.75 2.47 -6.24
CA ASP A 35 -15.46 2.17 -7.64
C ASP A 35 -14.07 2.67 -8.05
N ARG A 36 -13.59 2.19 -9.21
CA ARG A 36 -12.28 2.54 -9.76
C ARG A 36 -12.15 4.04 -9.99
N GLU A 37 -13.22 4.70 -10.42
CA GLU A 37 -13.23 6.13 -10.71
C GLU A 37 -12.89 6.92 -9.44
N MET A 38 -13.59 6.64 -8.33
CA MET A 38 -13.33 7.27 -7.03
C MET A 38 -11.92 7.00 -6.52
N LEU A 39 -11.41 5.77 -6.69
CA LEU A 39 -10.03 5.45 -6.34
C LEU A 39 -9.03 6.29 -7.14
N LEU A 40 -9.24 6.43 -8.45
CA LEU A 40 -8.37 7.24 -9.31
C LEU A 40 -8.47 8.74 -8.97
N GLU A 41 -9.65 9.25 -8.62
CA GLU A 41 -9.84 10.61 -8.11
C GLU A 41 -9.02 10.84 -6.84
N CYS A 42 -9.09 9.90 -5.88
CA CYS A 42 -8.32 9.96 -4.65
C CYS A 42 -6.80 9.96 -4.90
N LEU A 43 -6.30 9.10 -5.79
CA LEU A 43 -4.89 9.01 -6.16
C LEU A 43 -4.37 10.28 -6.87
N ARG A 44 -5.24 10.97 -7.61
CA ARG A 44 -4.94 12.25 -8.27
C ARG A 44 -5.06 13.45 -7.34
N GLY A 45 -5.71 13.28 -6.20
CA GLY A 45 -5.97 14.33 -5.22
C GLY A 45 -4.71 14.82 -4.48
N PRO A 46 -4.79 16.02 -3.88
CA PRO A 46 -3.69 16.60 -3.12
C PRO A 46 -3.34 15.79 -1.86
N PHE A 47 -4.32 15.15 -1.22
CA PHE A 47 -4.11 14.34 -0.03
C PHE A 47 -3.19 13.14 -0.28
N PHE A 48 -3.39 12.41 -1.38
CA PHE A 48 -2.52 11.31 -1.74
C PHE A 48 -1.08 11.79 -1.98
N THR A 49 -0.92 12.92 -2.68
CA THR A 49 0.40 13.52 -2.93
C THR A 49 1.10 13.87 -1.60
N GLN A 50 0.39 14.53 -0.68
CA GLN A 50 0.94 14.88 0.64
C GLN A 50 1.34 13.64 1.46
N ALA A 51 0.52 12.57 1.41
CA ALA A 51 0.81 11.32 2.10
C ALA A 51 2.04 10.61 1.53
N VAL A 52 2.16 10.52 0.21
CA VAL A 52 3.33 9.91 -0.48
C VAL A 52 4.60 10.70 -0.20
N ASP A 53 4.53 12.03 -0.20
CA ASP A 53 5.66 12.88 0.14
C ASP A 53 6.07 12.71 1.62
N GLY A 54 5.08 12.60 2.52
CA GLY A 54 5.29 12.31 3.93
C GLY A 54 6.02 10.98 4.14
N LEU A 55 5.52 9.91 3.53
CA LEU A 55 6.15 8.59 3.58
C LEU A 55 7.57 8.63 2.99
N SER A 56 7.74 9.30 1.84
CA SER A 56 9.06 9.43 1.19
C SER A 56 10.07 10.17 2.07
N ARG A 57 9.64 11.19 2.81
CA ARG A 57 10.51 11.88 3.79
C ARG A 57 10.90 10.96 4.94
N GLN A 58 9.95 10.21 5.49
CA GLN A 58 10.23 9.25 6.57
C GLN A 58 11.20 8.15 6.11
N LEU A 59 10.97 7.57 4.93
CA LEU A 59 11.85 6.55 4.36
C LEU A 59 13.26 7.07 4.01
N ARG A 60 13.47 8.39 3.90
CA ARG A 60 14.81 8.98 3.73
C ARG A 60 15.47 9.33 5.06
N ALA A 61 14.69 9.48 6.13
CA ALA A 61 15.22 9.72 7.46
C ALA A 61 15.91 8.44 7.97
N ARG A 62 17.11 8.59 8.51
CA ARG A 62 17.98 7.48 8.93
C ARG A 62 17.47 6.67 10.15
N SER A 63 16.36 7.07 10.77
CA SER A 63 15.89 6.52 12.04
C SER A 63 14.37 6.37 12.14
N ALA A 64 13.66 6.38 11.00
CA ALA A 64 12.20 6.29 10.98
C ALA A 64 11.70 4.87 10.67
N GLY A 65 12.55 3.98 10.16
CA GLY A 65 12.17 2.66 9.67
C GLY A 65 11.55 1.79 10.75
N PHE A 66 12.09 1.81 11.97
CA PHE A 66 11.53 1.04 13.09
C PHE A 66 10.13 1.53 13.49
N GLY A 67 9.94 2.85 13.59
CA GLY A 67 8.64 3.44 13.91
C GLY A 67 7.60 3.15 12.83
N LEU A 68 7.98 3.25 11.55
CA LEU A 68 7.13 2.87 10.42
C LEU A 68 6.72 1.39 10.45
N ALA A 69 7.66 0.50 10.77
CA ALA A 69 7.41 -0.93 10.89
C ALA A 69 6.37 -1.24 11.97
N GLN A 70 6.47 -0.59 13.12
CA GLN A 70 5.46 -0.73 14.17
C GLN A 70 4.10 -0.17 13.76
N ALA A 71 4.08 1.04 13.20
CA ALA A 71 2.84 1.71 12.82
C ALA A 71 2.06 0.95 11.74
N LEU A 72 2.77 0.40 10.75
CA LEU A 72 2.20 -0.34 9.62
C LEU A 72 2.20 -1.85 9.83
N ARG A 73 2.62 -2.32 11.02
CA ARG A 73 2.61 -3.73 11.45
C ARG A 73 3.31 -4.70 10.50
N TYR A 74 4.41 -4.27 9.89
CA TYR A 74 5.28 -5.16 9.11
C TYR A 74 6.57 -5.49 9.90
N PRO A 75 7.23 -6.63 9.63
CA PRO A 75 8.51 -6.97 10.26
C PRO A 75 9.60 -5.94 9.91
N TYR A 76 10.25 -5.35 10.91
CA TYR A 76 11.36 -4.43 10.66
C TYR A 76 12.55 -5.16 10.01
N ARG A 77 13.00 -4.64 8.86
CA ARG A 77 14.13 -5.19 8.06
C ARG A 77 15.27 -4.19 7.84
N GLY A 78 15.34 -3.16 8.67
CA GLY A 78 16.33 -2.09 8.56
C GLY A 78 15.75 -0.77 8.08
N GLU A 79 16.63 0.19 7.87
CA GLU A 79 16.27 1.56 7.51
C GLU A 79 16.12 1.75 6.00
N GLY A 80 15.45 2.83 5.62
CA GLY A 80 15.34 3.23 4.24
C GLY A 80 14.30 2.45 3.42
N VAL A 81 14.28 2.75 2.12
CA VAL A 81 13.34 2.15 1.17
C VAL A 81 13.50 0.64 1.06
N ASN A 82 14.74 0.13 1.11
CA ASN A 82 14.99 -1.31 0.98
C ASN A 82 14.44 -2.09 2.19
N GLY A 83 14.75 -1.64 3.42
CA GLY A 83 14.20 -2.26 4.63
C GLY A 83 12.66 -2.20 4.67
N PHE A 84 12.07 -1.10 4.21
CA PHE A 84 10.62 -1.01 4.04
C PHE A 84 10.08 -2.04 3.04
N LEU A 85 10.64 -2.11 1.83
CA LEU A 85 10.18 -3.03 0.78
C LEU A 85 10.32 -4.50 1.19
N GLU A 86 11.41 -4.87 1.86
CA GLU A 86 11.61 -6.23 2.38
C GLU A 86 10.58 -6.57 3.46
N GLY A 87 10.34 -5.65 4.41
CA GLY A 87 9.37 -5.84 5.47
C GLY A 87 7.94 -6.01 4.97
N VAL A 88 7.47 -5.13 4.07
CA VAL A 88 6.10 -5.23 3.53
C VAL A 88 5.92 -6.46 2.63
N ARG A 89 6.95 -6.88 1.89
CA ARG A 89 6.89 -8.09 1.06
C ARG A 89 6.80 -9.35 1.92
N GLU A 90 7.55 -9.41 3.00
CA GLU A 90 7.45 -10.49 3.95
C GLU A 90 6.08 -10.52 4.63
N GLN A 91 5.56 -9.36 5.04
CA GLN A 91 4.23 -9.26 5.62
C GLN A 91 3.16 -9.80 4.65
N ALA A 92 3.20 -9.36 3.38
CA ALA A 92 2.29 -9.86 2.36
C ALA A 92 2.44 -11.37 2.12
N ARG A 93 3.64 -11.93 2.24
CA ARG A 93 3.85 -13.39 2.18
C ARG A 93 3.18 -14.10 3.35
N ARG A 94 3.38 -13.62 4.58
CA ARG A 94 2.76 -14.18 5.80
C ARG A 94 1.23 -14.14 5.73
N GLU A 95 0.66 -13.04 5.24
CA GLU A 95 -0.78 -12.90 5.08
C GLU A 95 -1.36 -13.88 4.05
N ARG A 96 -0.65 -14.10 2.94
CA ARG A 96 -1.04 -15.12 1.94
C ARG A 96 -0.95 -16.54 2.51
N GLU A 97 0.10 -16.85 3.26
CA GLU A 97 0.27 -18.15 3.92
C GLU A 97 -0.84 -18.40 4.95
N ALA A 98 -1.18 -17.40 5.76
CA ALA A 98 -2.26 -17.49 6.74
C ALA A 98 -3.64 -17.69 6.07
N ARG A 99 -3.94 -16.97 4.98
CA ARG A 99 -5.19 -17.14 4.23
C ARG A 99 -5.27 -18.50 3.52
N GLY A 100 -4.16 -18.96 2.91
CA GLY A 100 -4.12 -20.27 2.24
C GLY A 100 -4.07 -21.48 3.18
N GLY A 101 -3.67 -21.28 4.44
CA GLY A 101 -3.79 -22.28 5.51
C GLY A 101 -5.22 -22.41 6.06
N ALA A 102 -5.97 -21.31 6.13
CA ALA A 102 -7.34 -21.27 6.62
C ALA A 102 -8.39 -21.93 5.70
N GLU A 103 -8.04 -22.23 4.44
CA GLU A 103 -8.92 -22.95 3.50
C GLU A 103 -8.75 -24.49 3.58
N ARG A 104 -7.91 -25.00 4.48
CA ARG A 104 -7.61 -26.45 4.62
C ARG A 104 -8.04 -27.07 5.95
N GLU A 105 -8.78 -26.35 6.79
CA GLU A 105 -9.42 -26.84 8.03
C GLU A 105 -10.94 -26.68 7.95
#